data_AF-I4Z5A1-F1
#
_entry.id   AF-I4Z5A1-F1
#
_cell.length_a   1.000
_cell.length_b   1.000
_cell.length_c   1.000
_cell.angle_alpha   90.00
_cell.angle_beta   90.00
_cell.angle_gamma   90.00
#
_symmetry.space_group_name_H-M   'P 1'
#
loop_
_entity.id
_entity.type
_entity.pdbx_description
1 polymer ?
#
loop_
_entity_poly.entity_id
_entity_poly.type
_entity_poly.pdbx_seq_one_letter_code
_entity_poly.pdbx_strand_id
1 'polypeptide(L)'
;MARFVFLVMPKSAPPKSLPPISYDAALAELEQLVQGLENSQLPLESMLKSYQRGAELLVACRDQLAAVTQQVKVVENGQLKPWIDAQVALRAHRLGLAGTHVR
;
A
#
# COMPACT_ATOMS: atom_id res chain seq x y z
N MET A 1 -20.80 -11.66 20.32
CA MET A 1 -19.85 -11.91 19.20
C MET A 1 -20.41 -11.29 17.94
N ALA A 2 -19.98 -10.08 17.59
CA ALA A 2 -20.31 -9.45 16.32
C ALA A 2 -19.24 -8.41 15.97
N ARG A 3 -18.52 -8.71 14.88
CA ARG A 3 -18.04 -7.78 13.83
C ARG A 3 -17.32 -6.50 14.29
N PHE A 4 -16.00 -6.48 14.10
CA PHE A 4 -15.34 -5.36 13.41
C PHE A 4 -13.94 -5.79 12.93
N VAL A 5 -13.91 -6.68 11.94
CA VAL A 5 -12.79 -6.70 11.00
C VAL A 5 -12.94 -5.46 10.12
N PHE A 6 -11.82 -4.80 9.84
CA PHE A 6 -11.62 -3.77 8.82
C PHE A 6 -11.61 -2.31 9.30
N LEU A 7 -10.46 -1.87 9.81
CA LEU A 7 -10.10 -0.45 9.84
C LEU A 7 -9.37 -0.11 8.54
N VAL A 8 -10.11 0.39 7.56
CA VAL A 8 -9.57 1.05 6.37
C VAL A 8 -8.90 2.34 6.78
N MET A 9 -7.64 2.53 6.36
CA MET A 9 -7.03 3.85 6.31
C MET A 9 -7.60 4.64 5.11
N PRO A 10 -8.05 5.90 5.29
CA PRO A 10 -8.29 6.80 4.18
C PRO A 10 -6.95 7.43 3.78
N LYS A 11 -6.37 7.02 2.66
CA LYS A 11 -5.33 7.80 1.98
C LYS A 11 -5.75 7.97 0.52
N SER A 12 -5.95 9.24 0.16
CA SER A 12 -6.37 9.79 -1.12
C SER A 12 -6.29 8.86 -2.33
N ALA A 13 -7.42 8.69 -3.01
CA ALA A 13 -7.49 8.04 -4.31
C ALA A 13 -6.71 8.85 -5.38
N PRO A 14 -5.72 8.26 -6.07
CA PRO A 14 -5.30 8.70 -7.39
C PRO A 14 -6.29 8.17 -8.45
N PRO A 15 -6.29 8.71 -9.68
CA PRO A 15 -7.34 8.47 -10.67
C PRO A 15 -7.44 6.99 -11.06
N LYS A 16 -8.63 6.59 -11.55
CA LYS A 16 -8.97 5.25 -12.07
C LYS A 16 -7.83 4.61 -12.88
N SER A 17 -6.99 3.87 -12.18
CA SER A 17 -6.16 2.80 -12.69
C SER A 17 -6.50 1.57 -11.87
N LEU A 18 -6.30 0.39 -12.46
CA LEU A 18 -6.56 -0.91 -11.85
C LEU A 18 -6.08 -0.92 -10.38
N PRO A 19 -6.82 -1.56 -9.45
CA PRO A 19 -6.44 -1.58 -8.05
C PRO A 19 -4.98 -2.00 -7.92
N PRO A 20 -4.16 -1.28 -7.13
CA PRO A 20 -2.75 -1.63 -6.98
C PRO A 20 -2.68 -3.07 -6.47
N ILE A 21 -2.04 -3.93 -7.25
CA ILE A 21 -1.77 -5.31 -6.84
C ILE A 21 -0.98 -5.25 -5.52
N SER A 22 -1.32 -6.09 -4.53
CA SER A 22 -0.56 -6.09 -3.27
C SER A 22 0.87 -6.57 -3.52
N TYR A 23 1.80 -6.16 -2.65
CA TYR A 23 3.21 -6.56 -2.76
C TYR A 23 3.36 -8.08 -2.89
N ASP A 24 2.68 -8.84 -2.03
CA ASP A 24 2.72 -10.31 -2.05
C ASP A 24 2.15 -10.89 -3.35
N ALA A 25 1.10 -10.27 -3.90
CA ALA A 25 0.52 -10.72 -5.17
C ALA A 25 1.44 -10.40 -6.36
N ALA A 26 2.12 -9.25 -6.35
CA ALA A 26 3.12 -8.91 -7.36
C ALA A 26 4.32 -9.87 -7.33
N LEU A 27 4.76 -10.25 -6.12
CA LEU A 27 5.85 -11.19 -5.92
C LEU A 27 5.47 -12.60 -6.41
N ALA A 28 4.27 -13.08 -6.05
CA ALA A 28 3.77 -14.38 -6.51
C ALA A 28 3.64 -14.45 -8.03
N GLU A 29 3.20 -13.36 -8.67
CA GLU A 29 3.12 -13.29 -10.14
C GLU A 29 4.52 -13.30 -10.79
N LEU A 30 5.50 -12.59 -10.20
CA LEU A 30 6.90 -12.64 -10.65
C LEU A 30 7.48 -14.06 -10.57
N GLU A 31 7.21 -14.78 -9.48
CA GLU A 31 7.66 -16.18 -9.30
C GLU A 31 7.09 -17.09 -10.38
N GLN A 32 5.81 -16.95 -10.71
CA GLN A 32 5.17 -17.70 -11.79
C GLN A 32 5.77 -17.39 -13.16
N LEU A 33 6.07 -16.12 -13.44
CA LEU A 33 6.72 -15.70 -14.68
C LEU A 33 8.13 -16.32 -14.82
N VAL A 34 8.91 -16.30 -13.73
CA VAL A 34 10.26 -16.90 -13.70
C VAL A 34 10.19 -18.40 -13.93
N GLN A 35 9.29 -19.11 -13.24
CA GLN A 35 9.09 -20.56 -13.46
C GLN A 35 8.72 -20.87 -14.91
N GLY A 36 7.87 -20.06 -15.54
CA GLY A 36 7.53 -20.21 -16.96
C GLY A 36 8.74 -20.05 -17.88
N LEU A 37 9.63 -19.10 -17.59
CA LEU A 37 10.84 -18.85 -18.37
C LEU A 37 11.87 -19.97 -18.18
N GLU A 38 12.06 -20.46 -16.96
CA GLU A 38 13.02 -21.55 -16.64
C GLU A 38 12.63 -22.87 -17.27
N ASN A 39 11.32 -23.16 -17.34
CA ASN A 39 10.81 -24.39 -17.95
C ASN A 39 10.98 -24.46 -19.48
N SER A 40 11.56 -23.42 -20.12
CA SER A 40 11.87 -23.37 -21.56
C SER A 40 10.67 -23.66 -22.48
N GLN A 41 9.46 -23.54 -21.92
CA GLN A 41 8.20 -23.95 -22.56
C GLN A 41 7.47 -22.76 -23.20
N LEU A 42 8.03 -21.55 -23.11
CA LEU A 42 7.43 -20.32 -23.60
C LEU A 42 7.86 -20.02 -25.05
N PRO A 43 6.90 -19.88 -25.99
CA PRO A 43 7.18 -19.33 -27.30
C PRO A 43 7.82 -17.94 -27.20
N LEU A 44 8.62 -17.54 -28.20
CA LEU A 44 9.35 -16.28 -28.23
C LEU A 44 8.47 -15.04 -27.93
N GLU A 45 7.26 -15.00 -28.50
CA GLU A 45 6.30 -13.92 -28.25
C GLU A 45 5.85 -13.85 -26.78
N SER A 46 5.70 -15.02 -26.15
CA SER A 46 5.32 -15.12 -24.73
C SER A 46 6.47 -14.71 -23.81
N MET A 47 7.73 -14.96 -24.20
CA MET A 47 8.89 -14.48 -23.43
C MET A 47 8.95 -12.95 -23.36
N LEU A 48 8.67 -12.27 -24.48
CA LEU A 48 8.64 -10.80 -24.51
C LEU A 48 7.53 -10.24 -23.61
N LYS A 49 6.35 -10.86 -23.63
CA LYS A 49 5.22 -10.50 -22.75
C LYS A 49 5.56 -10.74 -21.28
N SER A 50 6.17 -11.87 -20.94
CA SER A 50 6.63 -12.16 -19.57
C SER A 50 7.65 -11.15 -19.07
N TYR A 51 8.58 -10.71 -19.94
CA TYR A 51 9.55 -9.68 -19.60
C TYR A 51 8.91 -8.31 -19.34
N GLN A 52 8.01 -7.86 -20.23
CA GLN A 52 7.27 -6.60 -20.06
C GLN A 52 6.46 -6.61 -18.77
N ARG A 53 5.73 -7.70 -18.53
CA ARG A 53 4.94 -7.85 -17.30
C ARG A 53 5.82 -7.87 -16.06
N GLY A 54 6.95 -8.58 -16.09
CA GLY A 54 7.92 -8.57 -15.00
C GLY A 54 8.46 -7.18 -14.70
N ALA A 55 8.74 -6.37 -15.74
CA ALA A 55 9.19 -4.99 -15.56
C ALA A 55 8.13 -4.12 -14.88
N GLU A 56 6.85 -4.24 -15.25
CA GLU A 56 5.74 -3.55 -14.59
C GLU A 56 5.61 -3.92 -13.11
N LEU A 57 5.69 -5.22 -12.80
CA LEU A 57 5.60 -5.72 -11.43
C LEU A 57 6.76 -5.21 -10.56
N LEU A 58 7.97 -5.16 -11.11
CA LEU A 58 9.14 -4.61 -10.41
C LEU A 58 9.00 -3.12 -10.10
N VAL A 59 8.43 -2.33 -11.02
CA VAL A 59 8.13 -0.91 -10.78
C VAL A 59 7.09 -0.77 -9.66
N ALA A 60 6.01 -1.55 -9.73
CA ALA A 60 4.97 -1.53 -8.70
C ALA A 60 5.52 -1.86 -7.30
N CYS A 61 6.37 -2.89 -7.19
CA CYS A 61 7.01 -3.27 -5.93
C CYS A 61 7.89 -2.14 -5.37
N ARG A 62 8.68 -1.49 -6.23
CA ARG A 62 9.54 -0.37 -5.83
C ARG A 62 8.73 0.82 -5.32
N ASP A 63 7.65 1.16 -6.00
CA ASP A 63 6.78 2.28 -5.63
C ASP A 63 6.11 2.04 -4.27
N GLN A 64 5.67 0.80 -4.01
CA GLN A 64 5.11 0.42 -2.72
C GLN A 64 6.14 0.54 -1.59
N LEU A 65 7.37 0.05 -1.79
CA LEU A 65 8.44 0.19 -0.82
C LEU A 65 8.82 1.66 -0.60
N ALA A 66 8.86 2.46 -1.66
CA ALA A 66 9.11 3.90 -1.56
C ALA A 66 8.02 4.61 -0.76
N ALA A 67 6.75 4.27 -0.97
CA ALA A 67 5.62 4.82 -0.24
C ALA A 67 5.66 4.45 1.26
N VAL A 68 6.06 3.23 1.60
CA VAL A 68 6.25 2.80 3.00
C VAL A 68 7.46 3.50 3.62
N THR A 69 8.58 3.55 2.91
CA THR A 69 9.80 4.24 3.38
C THR A 69 9.54 5.72 3.66
N GLN A 70 8.76 6.39 2.83
CA GLN A 70 8.38 7.78 3.05
C GLN A 70 7.53 7.96 4.32
N GLN A 71 6.66 7.01 4.63
CA GLN A 71 5.84 7.06 5.86
C GLN A 71 6.71 6.89 7.11
N VAL A 72 7.72 6.01 7.06
CA VAL A 72 8.69 5.84 8.15
C VAL A 72 9.53 7.10 8.35
N LYS A 73 9.98 7.76 7.27
CA LYS A 73 10.75 9.01 7.38
C LYS A 73 9.98 10.15 8.06
N VAL A 74 8.68 10.27 7.82
CA VAL A 74 7.83 11.27 8.50
C VAL A 74 7.78 11.01 10.02
N VAL A 75 7.76 9.74 10.41
CA VAL A 75 7.79 9.28 11.81
C VAL A 75 9.16 9.58 12.45
N GLU A 76 10.26 9.28 11.75
CA GLU A 76 11.64 9.48 12.24
C GLU A 76 12.04 10.96 12.34
N ASN A 77 11.56 11.82 11.43
CA ASN A 77 11.85 13.26 11.41
C ASN A 77 11.13 14.05 12.53
N GLY A 78 10.66 13.37 13.58
CA GLY A 78 10.05 14.02 14.75
C GLY A 78 8.62 14.53 14.55
N GLN A 79 7.98 14.27 13.39
CA GLN A 79 6.57 14.62 13.15
C GLN A 79 5.57 13.57 13.68
N LEU A 80 6.04 12.67 14.56
CA LEU A 80 5.20 11.70 15.26
C LEU A 80 4.06 12.38 16.04
N LYS A 81 4.36 13.52 16.67
CA LYS A 81 3.45 14.23 17.58
C LYS A 81 2.23 14.81 16.86
N PRO A 82 2.37 15.58 15.75
CA PRO A 82 1.22 15.99 14.94
C PRO A 82 0.33 14.85 14.42
N TRP A 83 0.91 13.68 14.10
CA TRP A 83 0.15 12.53 13.61
C TRP A 83 -0.64 11.84 14.71
N ILE A 84 -0.04 11.67 15.90
CA ILE A 84 -0.71 11.16 17.10
C ILE A 84 -1.78 12.14 17.56
N ASP A 85 -1.50 13.45 17.56
CA ASP A 85 -2.45 14.48 17.96
C ASP A 85 -3.65 14.54 17.01
N ALA A 86 -3.44 14.39 15.70
CA ALA A 86 -4.52 14.27 14.71
C ALA A 86 -5.37 13.00 14.95
N GLN A 87 -4.74 11.86 15.26
CA GLN A 87 -5.44 10.62 15.62
C GLN A 87 -6.26 10.78 16.91
N VAL A 88 -5.70 11.43 17.92
CA VAL A 88 -6.37 11.70 19.21
C VAL A 88 -7.52 12.68 19.03
N ALA A 89 -7.36 13.74 18.23
CA ALA A 89 -8.42 14.70 17.91
C ALA A 89 -9.58 14.05 17.15
N LEU A 90 -9.29 13.19 16.16
CA LEU A 90 -10.30 12.41 15.45
C LEU A 90 -11.07 11.46 16.39
N ARG A 91 -10.38 10.87 17.36
CA ARG A 91 -10.99 10.01 18.38
C ARG A 91 -11.81 10.81 19.39
N ALA A 92 -11.35 11.98 19.81
CA ALA A 92 -12.05 12.88 20.71
C ALA A 92 -13.34 13.44 20.08
N HIS A 93 -13.30 13.77 18.79
CA HIS A 93 -14.48 14.19 18.03
C HIS A 93 -15.53 13.07 17.94
N ARG A 94 -15.09 11.83 17.68
CA ARG A 94 -15.97 10.65 17.67
C ARG A 94 -16.55 10.32 19.05
N LEU A 95 -15.87 10.69 20.13
CA LEU A 95 -16.32 10.52 21.51
C LEU A 95 -17.14 11.70 22.03
N GLY A 96 -17.39 12.74 21.21
CA GLY A 96 -18.21 13.89 21.59
C GLY A 96 -17.63 14.76 22.71
N LEU A 97 -16.31 14.67 22.98
CA LEU A 97 -15.64 15.37 24.09
C LEU A 97 -15.22 16.82 23.74
N ALA A 98 -15.66 17.35 22.61
CA ALA A 98 -15.37 18.72 22.19
C ALA A 98 -16.39 19.71 22.79
N GLY A 99 -16.33 19.94 24.10
CA GLY A 99 -17.22 20.91 24.73
C GLY A 99 -17.15 20.96 26.25
N THR A 100 -16.10 21.55 26.82
CA THR A 100 -16.21 22.25 28.11
C THR A 100 -15.36 23.51 28.06
N HIS A 101 -15.90 24.57 27.47
CA HIS A 101 -15.47 25.94 27.73
C HIS A 101 -15.95 26.29 29.14
N VAL A 102 -15.14 25.98 30.16
CA VAL A 102 -15.32 26.54 31.50
C VAL A 102 -14.77 27.96 31.46
N ARG A 103 -15.68 28.91 31.69
CA ARG A 103 -15.45 30.35 31.78
C ARG A 103 -14.81 30.70 33.12
#